data_AF-A0A1L9NRQ1-F1
#
_entry.id   AF-A0A1L9NRQ1-F1
#
_cell.length_a   1.000
_cell.length_b   1.000
_cell.length_c   1.000
_cell.angle_alpha   90.00
_cell.angle_beta   90.00
_cell.angle_gamma   90.00
#
_symmetry.space_group_name_H-M   'P 1'
#
loop_
_entity.id
_entity.type
_entity.pdbx_description
1 polymer ?
#
loop_
_entity_poly.entity_id
_entity_poly.type
_entity_poly.pdbx_seq_one_letter_code
_entity_poly.pdbx_strand_id
1 'polypeptide(L)'
;MWLRFGPIVLCIFAAGAAAWSFVQWFDIQQWAAGEQRTFQNAMAGALRGIQAGDPRAVWTLCSATAAYGFFHALGPGHGKVLIGGAALASGATLKRLSILTVLSSLAQAATAILLVGGLYFVLQIGSADLADLTEAWLAPAS
;
A
#
# COMPACT_ATOMS: atom_id res chain seq x y z
N MET A 1 -8.67 -23.65 34.65
CA MET A 1 -9.34 -23.17 33.42
C MET A 1 -8.42 -23.15 32.18
N TRP A 2 -7.14 -22.80 32.32
CA TRP A 2 -6.16 -22.72 31.22
C TRP A 2 -5.83 -24.06 30.52
N LEU A 3 -5.83 -25.18 31.26
CA LEU A 3 -5.48 -26.51 30.73
C LEU A 3 -6.48 -27.08 29.70
N ARG A 4 -7.74 -26.60 29.65
CA ARG A 4 -8.74 -27.06 28.67
C ARG A 4 -8.59 -26.40 27.29
N PHE A 5 -8.03 -25.19 27.24
CA PHE A 5 -7.87 -24.44 25.99
C PHE A 5 -6.52 -24.69 25.30
N GLY A 6 -5.50 -25.11 26.06
CA GLY A 6 -4.18 -25.48 25.54
C GLY A 6 -4.21 -26.42 24.34
N PRO A 7 -4.89 -27.58 24.39
CA PRO A 7 -4.92 -28.52 23.28
C PRO A 7 -5.68 -28.00 22.05
N ILE A 8 -6.74 -27.22 22.24
CA ILE A 8 -7.51 -26.61 21.13
C ILE A 8 -6.63 -25.60 20.39
N VAL A 9 -5.94 -24.73 21.14
CA VAL A 9 -5.01 -23.75 20.57
C VAL A 9 -3.87 -24.45 19.82
N LEU A 10 -3.31 -25.52 20.40
CA LEU A 10 -2.25 -26.31 19.76
C LEU A 10 -2.73 -26.95 18.46
N CYS A 11 -3.94 -27.51 18.44
CA CYS A 11 -4.56 -28.07 17.23
C CYS A 11 -4.79 -27.01 16.15
N ILE A 12 -5.22 -25.79 16.52
CA ILE A 12 -5.39 -24.69 15.56
C ILE A 12 -4.05 -24.29 14.96
N PHE A 13 -3.00 -24.15 15.77
CA PHE A 13 -1.65 -23.84 15.27
C PHE A 13 -1.09 -24.97 14.39
N ALA A 14 -1.25 -26.23 14.79
CA ALA A 14 -0.81 -27.38 14.01
C ALA A 14 -1.55 -27.48 12.67
N ALA A 15 -2.87 -27.26 12.67
CA ALA A 15 -3.67 -27.21 11.44
C ALA A 15 -3.26 -26.04 10.55
N GLY A 16 -2.99 -24.86 11.13
CA GLY A 16 -2.49 -23.70 10.40
C GLY A 16 -1.11 -23.94 9.79
N ALA A 17 -0.20 -24.56 10.52
CA ALA A 17 1.13 -24.92 10.01
C ALA A 17 1.07 -25.98 8.91
N ALA A 18 0.20 -26.99 9.06
CA ALA A 18 -0.05 -27.98 8.01
C ALA A 18 -0.68 -27.30 6.78
N ALA A 19 -1.68 -26.44 6.94
CA ALA A 19 -2.25 -25.68 5.83
C ALA A 19 -1.20 -24.80 5.14
N TRP A 20 -0.31 -24.18 5.90
CA TRP A 20 0.79 -23.35 5.39
C TRP A 20 1.75 -24.14 4.49
N SER A 21 2.02 -25.42 4.79
CA SER A 21 2.91 -26.23 3.94
C SER A 21 2.26 -26.72 2.65
N PHE A 22 0.93 -26.69 2.54
CA PHE A 22 0.21 -27.01 1.29
C PHE A 22 0.06 -25.80 0.36
N VAL A 23 0.34 -24.58 0.83
CA VAL A 23 0.30 -23.37 0.00
C VAL A 23 1.56 -23.29 -0.87
N GLN A 24 1.36 -23.11 -2.18
CA GLN A 24 2.43 -22.92 -3.15
C GLN A 24 3.00 -21.49 -3.07
N TRP A 25 3.73 -21.20 -2.00
CA TRP A 25 4.22 -19.84 -1.71
C TRP A 25 5.07 -19.25 -2.84
N PHE A 26 5.91 -20.07 -3.47
CA PHE A 26 6.77 -19.63 -4.55
C PHE A 26 5.97 -19.15 -5.76
N ASP A 27 4.95 -19.90 -6.17
CA ASP A 27 4.10 -19.55 -7.31
C ASP A 27 3.27 -18.29 -7.02
N ILE A 28 2.73 -18.18 -5.80
CA ILE A 28 2.01 -16.98 -5.36
C ILE A 28 2.93 -15.76 -5.32
N GLN A 29 4.17 -15.90 -4.84
CA GLN A 29 5.15 -14.81 -4.79
C GLN A 29 5.56 -14.37 -6.20
N GLN A 30 5.82 -15.30 -7.10
CA GLN A 30 6.16 -14.98 -8.49
C GLN A 30 4.98 -14.30 -9.20
N TRP A 31 3.77 -14.82 -9.03
CA TRP A 31 2.56 -14.19 -9.56
C TRP A 31 2.37 -12.78 -9.00
N ALA A 32 2.46 -12.60 -7.68
CA ALA A 32 2.31 -11.30 -7.04
C ALA A 32 3.39 -10.30 -7.50
N ALA A 33 4.64 -10.75 -7.64
CA ALA A 33 5.72 -9.93 -8.18
C ALA A 33 5.53 -9.59 -9.67
N GLY A 34 4.89 -10.47 -10.43
CA GLY A 34 4.47 -10.23 -11.81
C GLY A 34 3.40 -9.13 -11.88
N GLU A 35 2.32 -9.26 -11.10
CA GLU A 35 1.24 -8.27 -11.02
C GLU A 35 1.74 -6.92 -10.52
N GLN A 36 2.63 -6.90 -9.53
CA GLN A 36 3.24 -5.67 -9.04
C GLN A 36 4.02 -4.94 -10.14
N ARG A 37 4.83 -5.68 -10.93
CA ARG A 37 5.56 -5.11 -12.07
C ARG A 37 4.62 -4.61 -13.16
N THR A 38 3.58 -5.36 -13.50
CA THR A 38 2.57 -4.94 -14.47
C THR A 38 1.90 -3.63 -14.05
N PHE A 39 1.50 -3.53 -12.78
CA PHE A 39 0.89 -2.33 -12.24
C PHE A 39 1.84 -1.13 -12.22
N GLN A 40 3.10 -1.33 -11.80
CA GLN A 40 4.14 -0.29 -11.84
C GLN A 40 4.41 0.20 -13.27
N ASN A 41 4.48 -0.71 -14.24
CA ASN A 41 4.66 -0.37 -15.65
C ASN A 41 3.48 0.43 -16.21
N ALA A 42 2.25 0.10 -15.81
CA ALA A 42 1.06 0.86 -16.21
C ALA A 42 1.11 2.32 -15.68
N MET A 43 1.49 2.51 -14.42
CA MET A 43 1.66 3.86 -13.85
C MET A 43 2.79 4.64 -14.52
N ALA A 44 3.94 4.00 -14.75
CA ALA A 44 5.08 4.62 -15.44
C ALA A 44 4.72 5.00 -16.89
N GLY A 45 3.95 4.15 -17.58
CA GLY A 45 3.42 4.43 -18.91
C GLY A 45 2.48 5.63 -18.91
N ALA A 46 1.55 5.70 -17.96
CA ALA A 46 0.65 6.84 -17.80
C ALA A 46 1.43 8.13 -17.52
N LEU A 47 2.45 8.10 -16.65
CA LEU A 47 3.29 9.27 -16.38
C LEU A 47 4.02 9.76 -17.64
N ARG A 48 4.60 8.86 -18.44
CA ARG A 48 5.21 9.21 -19.73
C ARG A 48 4.19 9.79 -20.72
N GLY A 49 2.97 9.26 -20.74
CA GLY A 49 1.88 9.80 -21.55
C GLY A 49 1.52 11.24 -21.16
N ILE A 50 1.46 11.53 -19.86
CA ILE A 50 1.24 12.90 -19.35
C ILE A 50 2.36 13.83 -19.81
N GLN A 51 3.62 13.40 -19.70
CA GLN A 51 4.78 14.19 -20.17
C GLN A 51 4.75 14.43 -21.68
N ALA A 52 4.23 13.47 -22.46
CA ALA A 52 4.03 13.61 -23.90
C ALA A 52 2.79 14.44 -24.29
N GLY A 53 2.02 14.94 -23.31
CA GLY A 53 0.84 15.78 -23.55
C GLY A 53 -0.45 15.02 -23.84
N ASP A 54 -0.52 13.71 -23.56
CA ASP A 54 -1.77 12.93 -23.69
C ASP A 54 -2.73 13.24 -22.52
N PRO A 55 -3.89 13.89 -22.77
CA PRO A 55 -4.85 14.21 -21.71
C PRO A 55 -5.47 12.97 -21.06
N ARG A 56 -5.53 11.84 -21.77
CA ARG A 56 -6.12 10.59 -21.26
C ARG A 56 -5.22 9.94 -20.22
N ALA A 57 -3.91 10.13 -20.34
CA ALA A 57 -2.92 9.54 -19.45
C ALA A 57 -3.06 10.02 -18.00
N VAL A 58 -3.57 11.25 -17.77
CA VAL A 58 -3.93 11.75 -16.43
C VAL A 58 -4.98 10.86 -15.78
N TRP A 59 -6.05 10.53 -16.51
CA TRP A 59 -7.11 9.67 -16.00
C TRP A 59 -6.64 8.24 -15.77
N THR A 60 -5.76 7.72 -16.62
CA THR A 60 -5.11 6.42 -16.41
C THR A 60 -4.31 6.41 -15.12
N LEU A 61 -3.48 7.44 -14.86
CA LEU A 61 -2.69 7.51 -13.63
C LEU A 61 -3.58 7.69 -12.39
N CYS A 62 -4.58 8.57 -12.44
CA CYS A 62 -5.51 8.80 -11.34
C CYS A 62 -6.32 7.53 -11.01
N SER A 63 -6.85 6.82 -12.01
CA SER A 63 -7.62 5.60 -11.79
C SER A 63 -6.74 4.46 -11.25
N ALA A 64 -5.54 4.28 -11.78
CA ALA A 64 -4.59 3.29 -11.28
C ALA A 64 -4.22 3.56 -9.81
N THR A 65 -3.80 4.79 -9.49
CA THR A 65 -3.42 5.17 -8.12
C THR A 65 -4.59 5.14 -7.14
N ALA A 66 -5.80 5.50 -7.57
CA ALA A 66 -7.01 5.36 -6.76
C ALA A 66 -7.36 3.89 -6.46
N ALA A 67 -7.28 3.01 -7.48
CA ALA A 67 -7.48 1.58 -7.29
C ALA A 67 -6.44 1.00 -6.32
N TYR A 68 -5.17 1.37 -6.48
CA TYR A 68 -4.10 1.01 -5.54
C TYR A 68 -4.42 1.49 -4.13
N GLY A 69 -4.82 2.75 -3.95
CA GLY A 69 -5.20 3.31 -2.65
C GLY A 69 -6.35 2.55 -1.99
N PHE A 70 -7.37 2.14 -2.77
CA PHE A 70 -8.49 1.34 -2.28
C PHE A 70 -8.04 -0.04 -1.79
N PHE A 71 -7.29 -0.78 -2.59
CA PHE A 71 -6.77 -2.10 -2.19
C PHE A 71 -5.75 -2.00 -1.05
N HIS A 72 -4.93 -0.96 -1.03
CA HIS A 72 -4.02 -0.67 0.08
C HIS A 72 -4.80 -0.43 1.39
N ALA A 73 -5.93 0.27 1.31
CA ALA A 73 -6.85 0.43 2.43
C ALA A 73 -7.60 -0.86 2.81
N LEU A 74 -7.57 -1.93 2.00
CA LEU A 74 -8.09 -3.27 2.32
C LEU A 74 -7.03 -4.24 2.87
N GLY A 75 -5.74 -4.01 2.63
CA GLY A 75 -4.64 -4.79 3.20
C GLY A 75 -4.44 -4.65 4.73
N PRO A 76 -3.68 -5.54 5.38
CA PRO A 76 -3.36 -5.41 6.81
C PRO A 76 -2.55 -4.13 7.07
N GLY A 77 -2.88 -3.38 8.13
CA GLY A 77 -2.18 -2.13 8.43
C GLY A 77 -2.51 -1.55 9.81
N HIS A 78 -1.59 -0.77 10.37
CA HIS A 78 -1.68 -0.21 11.72
C HIS A 78 -2.91 0.70 11.90
N GLY A 79 -3.30 1.46 10.88
CA GLY A 79 -4.48 2.34 10.92
C GLY A 79 -5.80 1.58 11.15
N LYS A 80 -5.88 0.33 10.70
CA LYS A 80 -7.08 -0.51 10.89
C LYS A 80 -7.22 -1.04 12.30
N VAL A 81 -6.10 -1.34 12.94
CA VAL A 81 -6.08 -1.75 14.36
C VAL A 81 -6.47 -0.55 15.22
N LEU A 82 -5.99 0.65 14.86
CA LEU A 82 -6.26 1.87 15.62
C LEU A 82 -7.71 2.34 15.46
N ILE A 83 -8.22 2.41 14.23
CA ILE A 83 -9.63 2.77 13.95
C ILE A 83 -10.58 1.67 14.42
N GLY A 84 -10.23 0.39 14.21
CA GLY A 84 -11.02 -0.75 14.69
C GLY A 84 -11.05 -0.83 16.21
N GLY A 85 -9.92 -0.62 16.89
CA GLY A 85 -9.84 -0.54 18.35
C GLY A 85 -10.61 0.66 18.90
N ALA A 86 -10.47 1.83 18.28
CA ALA A 86 -11.25 3.02 18.64
C ALA A 86 -12.75 2.79 18.42
N ALA A 87 -13.16 2.14 17.33
CA ALA A 87 -14.55 1.79 17.05
C ALA A 87 -15.14 0.89 18.14
N LEU A 88 -14.41 -0.18 18.48
CA LEU A 88 -14.80 -1.12 19.53
C LEU A 88 -14.86 -0.46 20.91
N ALA A 89 -13.90 0.41 21.24
CA ALA A 89 -13.83 1.08 22.53
C ALA A 89 -14.85 2.22 22.70
N SER A 90 -15.18 2.93 21.62
CA SER A 90 -16.05 4.12 21.67
C SER A 90 -17.51 3.86 21.29
N GLY A 91 -17.84 2.67 20.77
CA GLY A 91 -19.18 2.39 20.22
C GLY A 91 -19.53 3.30 19.03
N ALA A 92 -18.53 3.88 18.36
CA ALA A 92 -18.77 4.81 17.25
C ALA A 92 -19.49 4.11 16.08
N THR A 93 -20.42 4.83 15.46
CA THR A 93 -21.16 4.31 14.31
C THR A 93 -20.25 4.15 13.10
N LEU A 94 -20.56 3.16 12.25
CA LEU A 94 -19.84 2.93 10.99
C LEU A 94 -19.80 4.18 10.11
N LYS A 95 -20.86 5.00 10.13
CA LYS A 95 -20.92 6.29 9.43
C LYS A 95 -19.85 7.26 9.93
N ARG A 96 -19.71 7.43 11.25
CA ARG A 96 -18.71 8.35 11.83
C ARG A 96 -17.29 7.88 11.53
N LEU A 97 -17.04 6.58 11.63
CA LEU A 97 -15.73 5.99 11.32
C LEU A 97 -15.38 6.11 9.84
N SER A 98 -16.35 5.88 8.95
CA SER A 98 -16.15 6.05 7.51
C SER A 98 -15.79 7.48 7.14
N ILE A 99 -16.52 8.47 7.67
CA ILE A 99 -16.21 9.90 7.47
C ILE A 99 -14.81 10.23 7.97
N LEU A 100 -14.46 9.79 9.18
CA LEU A 100 -13.14 10.06 9.75
C LEU A 100 -12.02 9.43 8.90
N THR A 101 -12.22 8.20 8.41
CA THR A 101 -11.27 7.50 7.55
C THR A 101 -11.04 8.24 6.24
N VAL A 102 -12.11 8.70 5.59
CA VAL A 102 -12.01 9.49 4.34
C VAL A 102 -11.28 10.80 4.60
N LEU A 103 -11.65 11.54 5.64
CA LEU A 103 -10.98 12.80 6.00
C LEU A 103 -9.49 12.59 6.32
N SER A 104 -9.14 11.54 7.06
CA SER A 104 -7.75 11.19 7.34
C SER A 104 -6.98 10.84 6.06
N SER A 105 -7.57 10.09 5.13
CA SER A 105 -6.91 9.79 3.85
C SER A 105 -6.67 11.04 2.99
N LEU A 106 -7.61 11.98 2.98
CA LEU A 106 -7.46 13.25 2.26
C LEU A 106 -6.39 14.14 2.91
N ALA A 107 -6.39 14.23 4.25
CA ALA A 107 -5.37 14.97 4.99
C ALA A 107 -3.97 14.36 4.76
N GLN A 108 -3.86 13.02 4.73
CA GLN A 108 -2.62 12.33 4.42
C GLN A 108 -2.15 12.61 2.99
N ALA A 109 -3.04 12.53 2.00
CA ALA A 109 -2.71 12.83 0.62
C ALA A 109 -2.26 14.29 0.44
N ALA A 110 -2.98 15.24 1.04
CA ALA A 110 -2.60 16.65 1.04
C ALA A 110 -1.23 16.87 1.69
N THR A 111 -0.97 16.23 2.84
CA THR A 111 0.33 16.32 3.52
C THR A 111 1.46 15.78 2.65
N ALA A 112 1.24 14.64 1.97
CA ALA A 112 2.23 14.07 1.06
C ALA A 112 2.52 15.01 -0.13
N ILE A 113 1.49 15.58 -0.75
CA ILE A 113 1.65 16.55 -1.85
C ILE A 113 2.44 17.77 -1.37
N LEU A 114 2.10 18.33 -0.21
CA LEU A 114 2.77 19.51 0.32
C LEU A 114 4.23 19.23 0.69
N LEU A 115 4.52 18.08 1.32
CA LEU A 115 5.88 17.72 1.69
C LEU A 115 6.74 17.42 0.47
N VAL A 116 6.28 16.55 -0.43
CA VAL A 116 7.05 16.16 -1.62
C VAL A 116 7.18 17.34 -2.60
N GLY A 117 6.09 18.06 -2.83
CA GLY A 117 6.09 19.26 -3.67
C GLY A 117 6.94 20.39 -3.07
N GLY A 118 6.89 20.58 -1.75
CA GLY A 118 7.74 21.54 -1.05
C GLY A 118 9.23 21.16 -1.13
N LEU A 119 9.55 19.88 -0.97
CA LEU A 119 10.93 19.39 -1.12
C LEU A 119 11.44 19.59 -2.55
N TYR A 120 10.62 19.27 -3.54
CA TYR A 120 10.92 19.56 -4.95
C TYR A 120 11.14 21.06 -5.18
N PHE A 121 10.28 21.92 -4.60
CA PHE A 121 10.43 23.37 -4.73
C PHE A 121 11.74 23.90 -4.15
N VAL A 122 12.19 23.34 -3.02
CA VAL A 122 13.45 23.75 -2.36
C VAL A 122 14.68 23.16 -3.04
N LEU A 123 14.67 21.86 -3.34
CA LEU A 123 15.84 21.14 -3.83
C LEU A 123 15.96 21.13 -5.36
N GLN A 124 14.86 21.34 -6.08
CA GLN A 124 14.77 21.21 -7.54
C GLN A 124 15.24 19.84 -8.07
N ILE A 125 15.11 18.80 -7.24
CA ILE A 125 15.47 17.41 -7.55
C ILE A 125 14.23 16.67 -8.00
N GLY A 126 14.19 16.26 -9.27
CA GLY A 126 13.10 15.49 -9.86
C GLY A 126 13.27 13.97 -9.68
N SER A 127 12.29 13.21 -10.17
CA SER A 127 12.33 11.75 -10.12
C SER A 127 13.45 11.12 -10.96
N ALA A 128 13.85 11.78 -12.06
CA ALA A 128 14.97 11.36 -12.88
C ALA A 128 16.31 11.49 -12.12
N ASP A 129 16.53 12.64 -11.47
CA ASP A 129 17.73 12.89 -10.67
C ASP A 129 17.85 11.88 -9.51
N LEU A 130 16.72 11.55 -8.86
CA LEU A 130 16.69 10.53 -7.80
C LEU A 130 17.01 9.11 -8.33
N ALA A 131 16.57 8.79 -9.55
CA ALA A 131 16.90 7.52 -10.17
C ALA A 131 18.39 7.44 -10.49
N ASP A 132 18.97 8.50 -11.06
CA ASP A 132 20.39 8.57 -11.37
C ASP A 132 21.26 8.50 -10.10
N LEU A 133 20.85 9.18 -9.03
CA LEU A 133 21.51 9.09 -7.72
C LEU A 133 21.43 7.67 -7.14
N THR A 134 20.29 6.99 -7.31
CA THR A 134 20.12 5.60 -6.86
C THR A 134 21.04 4.67 -7.64
N GLU A 135 21.09 4.78 -8.97
CA GLU A 135 21.98 3.95 -9.79
C GLU A 135 23.46 4.24 -9.53
N ALA A 136 23.84 5.51 -9.33
CA ALA A 136 25.23 5.87 -9.07
C ALA A 136 25.75 5.37 -7.71
N TRP A 137 24.90 5.35 -6.68
CA TRP A 137 25.33 5.11 -5.30
C TRP A 137 24.85 3.77 -4.72
N LEU A 138 23.65 3.30 -5.06
CA LEU A 138 23.06 2.09 -4.49
C LEU A 138 23.29 0.85 -5.35
N ALA A 139 23.27 0.97 -6.69
CA ALA A 139 23.49 -0.19 -7.57
C ALA A 139 24.88 -0.85 -7.40
N PRO A 140 25.98 -0.11 -7.15
CA PRO A 140 27.27 -0.73 -6.84
C PRO A 140 27.32 -1.44 -5.48
N ALA A 141 26.36 -1.19 -4.60
CA ALA A 141 26.31 -1.69 -3.23
C ALA A 141 25.34 -2.87 -3.02
N SER A 142 24.55 -3.26 -4.03
CA SER A 142 23.57 -4.36 -4.00
C SER A 142 24.04 -5.57 -4.79
#